data_AF-A0A965MUQ6-F1
#
_entry.id   AF-A0A965MUQ6-F1
#
_cell.length_a   1.000
_cell.length_b   1.000
_cell.length_c   1.000
_cell.angle_alpha   90.00
_cell.angle_beta   90.00
_cell.angle_gamma   90.00
#
_symmetry.space_group_name_H-M   'P 1'
#
loop_
_entity.id
_entity.type
_entity.pdbx_description
1 polymer ?
#
loop_
_entity_poly.entity_id
_entity_poly.type
_entity_poly.pdbx_seq_one_letter_code
_entity_poly.pdbx_strand_id
1 'polypeptide(L)'
;MTIIIIADSFNKGMKSQGCVGLLPFNKKTNLFQQQYNAIRSVYPKAKIVYIYGFEAKKFTYFIRSFPSTNLATILNNKYNIYNHGYGLSLVRDYIVEADECLVLLGYEPIQVSQIKNLYKLKRSAALISHNKTSNIGCIIQKDTNEITNIFYGLPNSINNIYFLKKPELNILANILNSNNAYNMFLFETINAILSQNGKIGVVNT
;
A
#
# COMPACT_ATOMS: atom_id res chain seq x y z
N MET A 1 0.25 -2.58 14.86
CA MET A 1 0.57 -2.51 13.42
C MET A 1 -0.53 -3.11 12.57
N THR A 2 -1.11 -2.28 11.70
CA THR A 2 -2.01 -2.70 10.61
C THR A 2 -1.22 -2.68 9.29
N ILE A 3 -1.49 -3.60 8.37
CA ILE A 3 -0.91 -3.58 7.04
C ILE A 3 -2.02 -3.69 6.01
N ILE A 4 -2.11 -2.71 5.12
CA ILE A 4 -3.14 -2.61 4.09
C ILE A 4 -2.49 -2.85 2.73
N ILE A 5 -2.92 -3.89 2.04
CA ILE A 5 -2.47 -4.23 0.69
C ILE A 5 -3.63 -3.97 -0.28
N ILE A 6 -3.43 -3.05 -1.22
CA ILE A 6 -4.44 -2.69 -2.23
C ILE A 6 -4.16 -3.49 -3.52
N ALA A 7 -4.90 -4.55 -3.76
CA ALA A 7 -4.68 -5.50 -4.86
C ALA A 7 -5.95 -5.80 -5.65
N ASP A 8 -6.85 -4.83 -5.71
CA ASP A 8 -8.18 -4.94 -6.32
C ASP A 8 -8.19 -4.72 -7.83
N SER A 9 -7.27 -3.91 -8.33
CA SER A 9 -7.15 -3.58 -9.75
C SER A 9 -6.30 -4.59 -10.52
N PHE A 10 -6.29 -4.44 -11.84
CA PHE A 10 -5.41 -5.16 -12.75
C PHE A 10 -4.39 -4.17 -13.35
N ASN A 11 -3.19 -4.64 -13.65
CA ASN A 11 -2.20 -3.82 -14.35
C ASN A 11 -2.54 -3.73 -15.85
N LYS A 12 -3.01 -2.56 -16.29
CA LYS A 12 -3.21 -2.21 -17.71
C LYS A 12 -1.86 -2.27 -18.44
N GLY A 13 -1.56 -3.42 -19.07
CA GLY A 13 -0.29 -3.66 -19.76
C GLY A 13 0.14 -5.13 -19.75
N MET A 14 -0.35 -5.92 -18.80
CA MET A 14 -0.13 -7.37 -18.77
C MET A 14 -1.19 -8.08 -19.63
N LYS A 15 -0.76 -8.84 -20.64
CA LYS A 15 -1.66 -9.63 -21.50
C LYS A 15 -2.43 -10.72 -20.75
N SER A 16 -1.95 -11.16 -19.58
CA SER A 16 -2.68 -12.12 -18.72
C SER A 16 -3.38 -11.41 -17.56
N GLN A 17 -4.71 -11.43 -17.64
CA GLN A 17 -5.64 -10.83 -16.69
C GLN A 17 -5.84 -11.74 -15.47
N GLY A 18 -4.80 -12.00 -14.69
CA GLY A 18 -4.93 -12.72 -13.42
C GLY A 18 -5.27 -11.79 -12.26
N CYS A 19 -5.95 -12.31 -11.22
CA CYS A 19 -5.94 -11.67 -9.90
C CYS A 19 -4.50 -11.33 -9.48
N VAL A 20 -4.20 -10.06 -9.17
CA VAL A 20 -2.83 -9.57 -8.87
C VAL A 20 -2.16 -10.40 -7.78
N GLY A 21 -2.88 -10.70 -6.69
CA GLY A 21 -2.36 -11.53 -5.61
C GLY A 21 -2.00 -12.97 -6.03
N LEU A 22 -2.64 -13.49 -7.07
CA LEU A 22 -2.41 -14.85 -7.57
C LEU A 22 -1.39 -14.90 -8.71
N LEU A 23 -0.82 -13.76 -9.11
CA LEU A 23 0.26 -13.76 -10.10
C LEU A 23 1.45 -14.57 -9.56
N PRO A 24 2.05 -15.45 -10.39
CA PRO A 24 3.21 -16.22 -9.97
C PRO A 24 4.37 -15.28 -9.67
N PHE A 25 4.88 -15.33 -8.45
CA PHE A 25 6.09 -14.59 -8.07
C PHE A 25 7.35 -15.42 -8.36
N ASN A 26 7.27 -16.73 -8.13
CA ASN A 26 8.25 -17.71 -8.54
C ASN A 26 7.54 -19.05 -8.81
N LYS A 27 8.31 -20.13 -9.04
CA LYS A 27 7.75 -21.47 -9.33
C LYS A 27 6.89 -22.07 -8.20
N LYS A 28 6.99 -21.56 -6.97
CA LYS A 28 6.36 -22.13 -5.77
C LYS A 28 5.32 -21.22 -5.12
N THR A 29 5.43 -19.90 -5.29
CA THR A 29 4.60 -18.93 -4.57
C THR A 29 4.02 -17.89 -5.51
N ASN A 30 2.80 -17.43 -5.20
CA ASN A 30 2.21 -16.24 -5.79
C ASN A 30 2.61 -14.97 -5.02
N LEU A 31 2.25 -13.81 -5.58
CA LEU A 31 2.60 -12.50 -5.04
C LEU A 31 1.99 -12.26 -3.65
N PHE A 32 0.74 -12.67 -3.43
CA PHE A 32 0.11 -12.60 -2.11
C PHE A 32 0.89 -13.40 -1.06
N GLN A 33 1.28 -14.65 -1.37
CA GLN A 33 2.06 -15.50 -0.48
C GLN A 33 3.42 -14.88 -0.17
N GLN A 34 4.08 -14.32 -1.19
CA GLN A 34 5.36 -13.62 -1.03
C GLN A 34 5.23 -12.45 -0.05
N GLN A 35 4.26 -11.57 -0.27
CA GLN A 35 4.01 -10.41 0.59
C GLN A 35 3.62 -10.83 2.00
N TYR A 36 2.68 -11.77 2.14
CA TYR A 36 2.22 -12.29 3.42
C TYR A 36 3.37 -12.88 4.23
N ASN A 37 4.21 -13.73 3.62
CA ASN A 37 5.35 -14.35 4.28
C ASN A 37 6.41 -13.32 4.67
N ALA A 38 6.73 -12.37 3.77
CA ALA A 38 7.69 -11.30 4.07
C ALA A 38 7.23 -10.45 5.25
N ILE A 39 5.96 -10.04 5.25
CA ILE A 39 5.33 -9.32 6.35
C ILE A 39 5.39 -10.12 7.65
N ARG A 40 4.92 -11.38 7.65
CA ARG A 40 4.85 -12.22 8.85
C ARG A 40 6.22 -12.50 9.46
N SER A 41 7.27 -12.53 8.64
CA SER A 41 8.65 -12.72 9.12
C SER A 41 9.18 -11.54 9.95
N VAL A 42 8.59 -10.35 9.79
CA VAL A 42 8.98 -9.12 10.53
C VAL A 42 7.91 -8.75 11.57
N TYR A 43 6.64 -8.88 11.20
CA TYR A 43 5.48 -8.56 12.02
C TYR A 43 4.57 -9.78 12.22
N PRO A 44 5.00 -10.76 13.04
CA PRO A 44 4.28 -12.02 13.19
C PRO A 44 2.83 -11.83 13.68
N LYS A 45 2.57 -10.77 14.45
CA LYS A 45 1.24 -10.46 15.01
C LYS A 45 0.45 -9.40 14.25
N ALA A 46 0.97 -8.81 13.16
CA ALA A 46 0.27 -7.73 12.45
C ALA A 46 -1.12 -8.14 11.95
N LYS A 47 -2.04 -7.17 11.92
CA LYS A 47 -3.34 -7.31 11.24
C LYS A 47 -3.11 -6.97 9.77
N ILE A 48 -3.26 -7.97 8.89
CA ILE A 48 -3.14 -7.75 7.45
C ILE A 48 -4.55 -7.59 6.89
N VAL A 49 -4.79 -6.52 6.15
CA VAL A 49 -6.04 -6.22 5.47
C VAL A 49 -5.73 -6.21 3.98
N TYR A 50 -6.30 -7.18 3.27
CA TYR A 50 -6.05 -7.37 1.84
C TYR A 50 -7.30 -6.99 1.04
N ILE A 51 -7.19 -5.92 0.25
CA ILE A 51 -8.27 -5.43 -0.59
C ILE A 51 -8.12 -6.10 -1.96
N TYR A 52 -9.17 -6.80 -2.42
CA TYR A 52 -9.20 -7.54 -3.68
C TYR A 52 -10.45 -7.19 -4.48
N GLY A 53 -10.46 -7.47 -5.79
CA GLY A 53 -11.54 -7.05 -6.68
C GLY A 53 -11.59 -7.86 -7.96
N PHE A 54 -10.65 -7.59 -8.87
CA PHE A 54 -10.55 -8.31 -10.13
C PHE A 54 -10.32 -9.82 -9.91
N GLU A 55 -11.11 -10.64 -10.63
CA GLU A 55 -11.19 -12.10 -10.45
C GLU A 55 -11.43 -12.57 -9.00
N ALA A 56 -12.22 -11.80 -8.22
CA ALA A 56 -12.52 -12.06 -6.81
C ALA A 56 -12.82 -13.54 -6.49
N LYS A 57 -13.61 -14.24 -7.31
CA LYS A 57 -13.95 -15.66 -7.11
C LYS A 57 -12.71 -16.55 -6.98
N LYS A 58 -11.69 -16.35 -7.81
CA LYS A 58 -10.44 -17.13 -7.76
C LYS A 58 -9.67 -16.84 -6.48
N PHE A 59 -9.57 -15.57 -6.11
CA PHE A 59 -8.91 -15.16 -4.87
C PHE A 59 -9.62 -15.71 -3.63
N THR A 60 -10.95 -15.62 -3.58
CA THR A 60 -11.76 -16.19 -2.50
C THR A 60 -11.54 -17.70 -2.37
N TYR A 61 -11.51 -18.43 -3.47
CA TYR A 61 -11.22 -19.87 -3.45
C TYR A 61 -9.83 -20.16 -2.87
N PHE A 62 -8.81 -19.44 -3.35
CA PHE A 62 -7.45 -19.57 -2.85
C PHE A 62 -7.37 -19.29 -1.33
N ILE A 63 -7.93 -18.16 -0.87
CA ILE A 63 -7.84 -17.75 0.54
C ILE A 63 -8.55 -18.72 1.48
N ARG A 64 -9.66 -19.36 1.07
CA ARG A 64 -10.34 -20.38 1.89
C ARG A 64 -9.42 -21.53 2.31
N SER A 65 -8.45 -21.88 1.46
CA SER A 65 -7.48 -22.94 1.72
C SER A 65 -6.16 -22.42 2.29
N PHE A 66 -5.95 -21.10 2.34
CA PHE A 66 -4.67 -20.52 2.72
C PHE A 66 -4.55 -20.42 4.25
N PRO A 67 -3.59 -21.11 4.89
CA PRO A 67 -3.41 -21.06 6.34
C PRO A 67 -2.89 -19.68 6.75
N SER A 68 -3.81 -18.82 7.17
CA SER A 68 -3.50 -17.45 7.60
C SER A 68 -4.01 -17.17 9.00
N THR A 69 -3.30 -16.29 9.70
CA THR A 69 -3.71 -15.71 10.97
C THR A 69 -3.83 -14.21 10.78
N ASN A 70 -4.71 -13.55 11.53
CA ASN A 70 -4.90 -12.09 11.53
C ASN A 70 -4.96 -11.47 10.11
N LEU A 71 -5.68 -12.13 9.19
CA LEU A 71 -5.91 -11.68 7.83
C LEU A 71 -7.40 -11.33 7.67
N ALA A 72 -7.68 -10.08 7.30
CA ALA A 72 -8.97 -9.64 6.80
C ALA A 72 -8.90 -9.48 5.28
N THR A 73 -9.92 -9.93 4.57
CA THR A 73 -10.03 -9.72 3.11
C THR A 73 -11.25 -8.86 2.81
N ILE A 74 -11.08 -7.86 1.95
CA ILE A 74 -12.09 -6.85 1.67
C ILE A 74 -12.33 -6.80 0.16
N LEU A 75 -13.56 -7.09 -0.27
CA LEU A 75 -13.93 -7.05 -1.68
C LEU A 75 -14.23 -5.60 -2.09
N ASN A 76 -13.41 -5.05 -2.97
CA ASN A 76 -13.76 -3.87 -3.75
C ASN A 76 -14.52 -4.31 -5.02
N ASN A 77 -15.85 -4.16 -5.02
CA ASN A 77 -16.70 -4.44 -6.18
C ASN A 77 -16.77 -3.27 -7.20
N LYS A 78 -16.11 -2.14 -6.92
CA LYS A 78 -16.03 -0.95 -7.78
C LYS A 78 -14.60 -0.63 -8.23
N TYR A 79 -13.72 -1.64 -8.25
CA TYR A 79 -12.31 -1.52 -8.66
C TYR A 79 -12.14 -1.02 -10.10
N ASN A 80 -13.17 -1.12 -10.94
CA ASN A 80 -13.19 -0.66 -12.33
C ASN A 80 -13.82 0.73 -12.51
N ILE A 81 -14.37 1.33 -11.45
CA ILE A 81 -15.02 2.64 -11.47
C ILE A 81 -14.14 3.68 -10.77
N TYR A 82 -13.55 3.30 -9.64
CA TYR A 82 -12.79 4.18 -8.77
C TYR A 82 -11.33 3.75 -8.68
N ASN A 83 -10.49 4.62 -8.13
CA ASN A 83 -9.06 4.39 -7.93
C ASN A 83 -8.78 3.85 -6.50
N HIS A 84 -7.51 3.87 -6.10
CA HIS A 84 -7.04 3.30 -4.83
C HIS A 84 -7.73 3.93 -3.59
N GLY A 85 -8.13 5.20 -3.67
CA GLY A 85 -8.80 5.89 -2.57
C GLY A 85 -10.16 5.27 -2.18
N TYR A 86 -10.91 4.69 -3.13
CA TYR A 86 -12.11 3.92 -2.79
C TYR A 86 -11.75 2.61 -2.08
N GLY A 87 -10.72 1.90 -2.53
CA GLY A 87 -10.23 0.71 -1.83
C GLY A 87 -9.83 1.02 -0.38
N LEU A 88 -9.16 2.16 -0.16
CA LEU A 88 -8.80 2.64 1.18
C LEU A 88 -10.02 3.03 2.03
N SER A 89 -11.05 3.64 1.44
CA SER A 89 -12.26 4.02 2.19
C SER A 89 -13.02 2.80 2.71
N LEU A 90 -12.99 1.67 2.01
CA LEU A 90 -13.57 0.39 2.47
C LEU A 90 -12.89 -0.17 3.72
N VAL A 91 -11.66 0.27 4.02
CA VAL A 91 -10.87 -0.20 5.17
C VAL A 91 -10.58 0.90 6.17
N ARG A 92 -11.35 2.00 6.11
CA ARG A 92 -11.14 3.19 6.95
C ARG A 92 -11.12 2.86 8.44
N ASP A 93 -11.98 1.96 8.92
CA ASP A 93 -12.03 1.62 10.34
C ASP A 93 -10.71 0.99 10.83
N TYR A 94 -10.06 0.18 9.97
CA TYR A 94 -8.73 -0.36 10.27
C TYR A 94 -7.64 0.71 10.32
N ILE A 95 -7.80 1.81 9.58
CA ILE A 95 -6.91 2.98 9.60
C ILE A 95 -7.14 3.78 10.88
N VAL A 96 -8.40 4.03 11.25
CA VAL A 96 -8.79 4.77 12.45
C VAL A 96 -8.34 4.06 13.72
N GLU A 97 -8.42 2.73 13.78
CA GLU A 97 -7.98 1.94 14.93
C GLU A 97 -6.46 1.81 15.05
N ALA A 98 -5.71 2.01 13.96
CA ALA A 98 -4.27 1.77 13.95
C ALA A 98 -3.48 2.92 14.59
N ASP A 99 -2.42 2.57 15.36
CA ASP A 99 -1.37 3.52 15.77
C ASP A 99 -0.29 3.71 14.69
N GLU A 100 -0.10 2.66 13.89
CA GLU A 100 0.84 2.60 12.78
C GLU A 100 0.30 1.67 11.70
N CYS A 101 0.49 2.08 10.44
CA CYS A 101 0.02 1.34 9.27
C CYS A 101 1.08 1.31 8.18
N LEU A 102 1.23 0.16 7.54
CA LEU A 102 1.94 0.04 6.26
C LEU A 102 0.88 -0.04 5.16
N VAL A 103 0.92 0.86 4.19
CA VAL A 103 0.05 0.85 3.02
C VAL A 103 0.90 0.57 1.78
N LEU A 104 0.54 -0.43 1.00
CA LEU A 104 1.24 -0.79 -0.22
C LEU A 104 0.29 -1.24 -1.33
N LEU A 105 0.74 -1.08 -2.57
CA LEU A 105 0.06 -1.62 -3.74
C LEU A 105 0.41 -3.09 -3.92
N GLY A 106 -0.61 -3.90 -4.19
CA GLY A 106 -0.51 -5.35 -4.21
C GLY A 106 0.29 -5.91 -5.36
N TYR A 107 0.54 -5.13 -6.41
CA TYR A 107 1.40 -5.53 -7.52
C TYR A 107 2.89 -5.32 -7.26
N GLU A 108 3.25 -4.59 -6.19
CA GLU A 108 4.65 -4.38 -5.80
C GLU A 108 5.10 -5.50 -4.85
N PRO A 109 6.12 -6.31 -5.23
CA PRO A 109 6.71 -7.24 -4.29
C PRO A 109 7.43 -6.48 -3.17
N ILE A 110 7.40 -7.01 -1.95
CA ILE A 110 8.03 -6.37 -0.80
C ILE A 110 9.11 -7.27 -0.19
N GLN A 111 10.29 -6.71 0.04
CA GLN A 111 11.42 -7.44 0.62
C GLN A 111 11.43 -7.33 2.15
N VAL A 112 11.93 -8.38 2.81
CA VAL A 112 12.07 -8.41 4.28
C VAL A 112 12.96 -7.27 4.79
N SER A 113 14.04 -6.94 4.08
CA SER A 113 14.94 -5.83 4.38
C SER A 113 14.22 -4.48 4.41
N GLN A 114 13.40 -4.22 3.38
CA GLN A 114 12.58 -3.01 3.26
C GLN A 114 11.64 -2.85 4.46
N ILE A 115 10.94 -3.93 4.84
CA ILE A 115 10.01 -3.93 5.98
C ILE A 115 10.73 -3.72 7.32
N LYS A 116 11.90 -4.37 7.50
CA LYS A 116 12.71 -4.22 8.73
C LYS A 116 13.20 -2.79 8.94
N ASN A 117 13.52 -2.07 7.86
CA ASN A 117 13.96 -0.68 7.95
C ASN A 117 12.83 0.23 8.43
N LEU A 118 11.60 -0.03 8.00
CA LEU A 118 10.42 0.73 8.43
C LEU A 118 10.09 0.54 9.92
N TYR A 119 10.29 -0.68 10.44
CA TYR A 119 9.96 -1.02 11.82
C TYR A 119 10.62 -0.11 12.87
N LYS A 120 11.84 0.37 12.57
CA LYS A 120 12.63 1.18 13.51
C LYS A 120 12.24 2.66 13.50
N LEU A 121 11.35 3.08 12.61
CA LEU A 121 11.04 4.49 12.42
C LEU A 121 10.06 5.00 13.47
N LYS A 122 10.40 6.18 14.02
CA LYS A 122 9.52 6.97 14.90
C LYS A 122 8.63 7.96 14.12
N ARG A 123 8.76 8.02 12.79
CA ARG A 123 8.03 8.94 11.91
C ARG A 123 7.42 8.20 10.73
N SER A 124 6.42 8.82 10.10
CA SER A 124 5.89 8.37 8.81
C SER A 124 6.96 8.49 7.73
N ALA A 125 6.98 7.55 6.78
CA ALA A 125 7.94 7.55 5.68
C ALA A 125 7.43 6.81 4.44
N ALA A 126 7.91 7.22 3.26
CA ALA A 126 7.78 6.46 2.03
C ALA A 126 9.09 5.74 1.68
N LEU A 127 8.97 4.60 1.01
CA LEU A 127 10.12 3.92 0.42
C LEU A 127 10.41 4.49 -0.96
N ILE A 128 11.66 4.90 -1.14
CA ILE A 128 12.16 5.40 -2.41
C ILE A 128 13.31 4.53 -2.92
N SER A 129 13.43 4.44 -4.23
CA SER A 129 14.55 3.81 -4.91
C SER A 129 15.26 4.82 -5.80
N HIS A 130 16.59 4.69 -5.86
CA HIS A 130 17.41 5.39 -6.85
C HIS A 130 17.31 4.75 -8.24
N ASN A 131 16.84 3.50 -8.32
CA ASN A 131 16.53 2.87 -9.60
C ASN A 131 15.13 3.30 -10.03
N LYS A 132 15.00 3.73 -11.30
CA LYS A 132 13.74 4.18 -11.88
C LYS A 132 12.82 2.98 -12.14
N THR A 133 12.15 2.51 -11.09
CA THR A 133 11.22 1.37 -11.12
C THR A 133 9.78 1.82 -11.41
N SER A 134 9.46 3.06 -11.05
CA SER A 134 8.17 3.69 -11.21
C SER A 134 8.28 5.01 -11.96
N ASN A 135 7.25 5.34 -12.75
CA ASN A 135 7.10 6.67 -13.34
C ASN A 135 6.73 7.74 -12.30
N ILE A 136 6.37 7.33 -11.08
CA ILE A 136 6.06 8.21 -9.96
C ILE A 136 7.34 8.46 -9.15
N GLY A 137 7.64 9.72 -8.88
CA GLY A 137 8.73 10.14 -8.02
C GLY A 137 8.30 11.22 -7.03
N CYS A 138 9.23 11.68 -6.19
CA CYS A 138 9.01 12.77 -5.25
C CYS A 138 10.11 13.83 -5.22
N ILE A 139 9.70 15.04 -4.87
CA ILE A 139 10.61 16.09 -4.40
C ILE A 139 10.82 15.89 -2.89
N ILE A 140 12.08 15.95 -2.48
CA ILE A 140 12.51 15.81 -1.08
C ILE A 140 13.13 17.13 -0.65
N GLN A 141 12.66 17.67 0.46
CA GLN A 141 13.27 18.84 1.09
C GLN A 141 14.59 18.44 1.76
N LYS A 142 15.69 19.10 1.39
CA LYS A 142 17.05 18.72 1.81
C LYS A 142 17.25 18.77 3.33
N ASP A 143 16.67 19.76 4.00
CA ASP A 143 16.94 20.02 5.41
C ASP A 143 16.19 19.07 6.35
N THR A 144 15.00 18.63 5.95
CA THR A 144 14.10 17.79 6.77
C THR A 144 14.09 16.33 6.33
N ASN A 145 14.57 16.06 5.12
CA ASN A 145 14.46 14.78 4.45
C ASN A 145 12.99 14.28 4.41
N GLU A 146 12.08 15.21 4.12
CA GLU A 146 10.64 15.02 3.99
C GLU A 146 10.18 15.25 2.55
N ILE A 147 9.13 14.52 2.15
CA ILE A 147 8.49 14.66 0.84
C ILE A 147 7.65 15.93 0.84
N THR A 148 7.80 16.75 -0.20
CA THR A 148 6.94 17.92 -0.41
C THR A 148 5.87 17.70 -1.47
N ASN A 149 6.17 16.86 -2.48
CA ASN A 149 5.24 16.55 -3.54
C ASN A 149 5.58 15.20 -4.20
N ILE A 150 4.55 14.48 -4.64
CA ILE A 150 4.65 13.22 -5.40
C ILE A 150 3.94 13.39 -6.75
N PHE A 151 4.61 13.09 -7.85
CA PHE A 151 4.01 13.20 -9.18
C PHE A 151 4.76 12.38 -10.21
N TYR A 152 4.16 12.25 -11.40
CA TYR A 152 4.80 11.62 -12.54
C TYR A 152 6.04 12.41 -12.99
N GLY A 153 7.11 11.68 -13.32
CA GLY A 153 8.34 12.25 -13.87
C GLY A 153 9.24 12.98 -12.87
N LEU A 154 8.86 13.04 -11.60
CA LEU A 154 9.71 13.62 -10.55
C LEU A 154 10.94 12.74 -10.25
N PRO A 155 12.02 13.31 -9.69
CA PRO A 155 13.18 12.53 -9.22
C PRO A 155 12.80 11.60 -8.06
N ASN A 156 13.71 10.72 -7.65
CA ASN A 156 13.53 9.78 -6.53
C ASN A 156 12.28 8.88 -6.68
N SER A 157 12.46 7.74 -7.33
CA SER A 157 11.34 6.84 -7.66
C SER A 157 10.67 6.33 -6.38
N ILE A 158 9.34 6.35 -6.34
CA ILE A 158 8.57 5.86 -5.18
C ILE A 158 8.14 4.41 -5.42
N ASN A 159 8.38 3.56 -4.43
CA ASN A 159 8.05 2.14 -4.48
C ASN A 159 6.59 1.84 -4.04
N ASN A 160 5.71 2.84 -4.05
CA ASN A 160 4.31 2.77 -3.63
C ASN A 160 4.07 2.09 -2.26
N ILE A 161 5.04 2.18 -1.35
CA ILE A 161 4.99 1.64 0.01
C ILE A 161 5.15 2.80 0.98
N TYR A 162 4.16 2.99 1.84
CA TYR A 162 4.07 4.10 2.78
C TYR A 162 3.86 3.57 4.19
N PHE A 163 4.73 3.94 5.12
CA PHE A 163 4.58 3.70 6.54
C PHE A 163 4.04 4.97 7.19
N LEU A 164 2.86 4.89 7.80
CA LEU A 164 2.16 6.02 8.38
C LEU A 164 1.97 5.80 9.88
N LYS A 165 2.25 6.84 10.66
CA LYS A 165 2.00 6.92 12.09
C LYS A 165 0.68 7.64 12.37
N LYS A 166 0.22 7.56 13.62
CA LYS A 166 -1.09 8.07 14.05
C LYS A 166 -1.45 9.48 13.54
N PRO A 167 -0.57 10.49 13.57
CA PRO A 167 -0.91 11.83 13.07
C PRO A 167 -1.33 11.81 11.59
N GLU A 168 -0.51 11.21 10.72
CA GLU A 168 -0.82 11.08 9.29
C GLU A 168 -2.00 10.13 9.02
N LEU A 169 -2.19 9.10 9.86
CA LEU A 169 -3.34 8.20 9.77
C LEU A 169 -4.67 8.91 10.07
N ASN A 170 -4.68 9.83 11.03
CA ASN A 170 -5.88 10.62 11.33
C ASN A 170 -6.22 11.55 10.15
N ILE A 171 -5.21 12.17 9.53
CA ILE A 171 -5.39 12.98 8.31
C ILE A 171 -5.92 12.11 7.17
N LEU A 172 -5.32 10.94 6.94
CA LEU A 172 -5.77 9.98 5.93
C LEU A 172 -7.24 9.56 6.16
N ALA A 173 -7.61 9.22 7.39
CA ALA A 173 -8.98 8.81 7.72
C ALA A 173 -10.01 9.92 7.47
N ASN A 174 -9.62 11.20 7.64
CA ASN A 174 -10.45 12.35 7.32
C ASN A 174 -10.59 12.55 5.81
N ILE A 175 -9.50 12.42 5.04
CA ILE A 175 -9.52 12.49 3.57
C ILE A 175 -10.47 11.42 3.01
N LEU A 176 -10.35 10.19 3.50
CA LEU A 176 -11.15 9.05 3.04
C LEU A 176 -12.64 9.13 3.41
N ASN A 177 -13.04 10.07 4.29
CA ASN A 177 -14.44 10.30 4.63
C ASN A 177 -15.20 11.07 3.53
N SER A 178 -14.49 11.65 2.56
CA SER A 178 -15.10 12.37 1.44
C SER A 178 -15.17 11.49 0.19
N ASN A 179 -16.30 11.54 -0.52
CA ASN A 179 -16.45 10.90 -1.82
C ASN A 179 -15.42 11.40 -2.85
N ASN A 180 -14.86 12.61 -2.65
CA ASN A 180 -13.81 13.15 -3.51
C ASN A 180 -12.54 12.28 -3.49
N ALA A 181 -12.30 11.54 -2.41
CA ALA A 181 -11.14 10.67 -2.29
C ALA A 181 -11.26 9.39 -3.13
N TYR A 182 -12.47 9.00 -3.57
CA TYR A 182 -12.67 7.71 -4.24
C TYR A 182 -11.88 7.61 -5.56
N ASN A 183 -11.72 8.73 -6.26
CA ASN A 183 -10.98 8.80 -7.52
C ASN A 183 -9.49 9.09 -7.33
N MET A 184 -8.98 9.18 -6.10
CA MET A 184 -7.56 9.41 -5.88
C MET A 184 -6.76 8.13 -6.09
N PHE A 185 -5.65 8.21 -6.82
CA PHE A 185 -4.58 7.25 -6.72
C PHE A 185 -3.94 7.32 -5.33
N LEU A 186 -3.19 6.27 -4.99
CA LEU A 186 -2.53 6.18 -3.67
C LEU A 186 -1.60 7.39 -3.46
N PHE A 187 -0.78 7.75 -4.44
CA PHE A 187 0.13 8.88 -4.33
C PHE A 187 -0.61 10.23 -4.19
N GLU A 188 -1.78 10.40 -4.81
CA GLU A 188 -2.60 11.60 -4.67
C GLU A 188 -3.20 11.70 -3.27
N THR A 189 -3.58 10.55 -2.69
CA THR A 189 -4.01 10.48 -1.30
C THR A 189 -2.88 10.90 -0.35
N ILE A 190 -1.64 10.50 -0.66
CA ILE A 190 -0.46 10.93 0.09
C ILE A 190 -0.20 12.43 -0.08
N ASN A 191 -0.32 13.00 -1.29
CA ASN A 191 -0.23 14.46 -1.49
C ASN A 191 -1.31 15.23 -0.71
N ALA A 192 -2.51 14.67 -0.58
CA ALA A 192 -3.56 15.27 0.23
C ALA A 192 -3.20 15.29 1.73
N ILE A 193 -2.49 14.27 2.23
CA ILE A 193 -1.93 14.28 3.59
C ILE A 193 -0.91 15.41 3.75
N LEU A 194 0.04 15.51 2.81
CA LEU A 194 1.08 16.55 2.83
C LEU A 194 0.48 17.97 2.80
N SER A 195 -0.57 18.15 2.00
CA SER A 195 -1.30 19.42 1.86
C SER A 195 -2.06 19.83 3.14
N GLN A 196 -2.28 18.88 4.07
CA GLN A 196 -2.88 19.12 5.39
C GLN A 196 -1.82 19.11 6.51
N ASN A 197 -0.59 19.51 6.19
CA ASN A 197 0.56 19.57 7.09
C ASN A 197 1.04 18.21 7.65
N GLY A 198 0.64 17.09 7.03
CA GLY A 198 1.20 15.79 7.35
C GLY A 198 2.67 15.70 6.94
N LYS A 199 3.48 14.97 7.71
CA LYS A 199 4.93 14.88 7.49
C LYS A 199 5.34 13.47 7.13
N ILE A 200 5.91 13.30 5.95
CA ILE A 200 6.33 11.99 5.44
C ILE A 200 7.79 12.07 5.06
N GLY A 201 8.64 11.37 5.82
CA GLY A 201 10.05 11.22 5.50
C GLY A 201 10.30 10.25 4.33
N VAL A 202 11.56 10.03 4.02
CA VAL A 202 11.97 9.00 3.05
C VAL A 202 12.89 7.95 3.68
N VAL A 203 12.83 6.74 3.11
CA VAL A 203 13.78 5.64 3.36
C VAL A 203 14.24 5.10 2.02
N ASN A 204 15.55 5.02 1.84
CA ASN A 204 16.15 4.40 0.65
C ASN A 204 16.10 2.87 0.77
N THR A 205 15.75 2.22 -0.33
CA THR A 205 15.76 0.75 -0.47
C THR A 205 16.95 0.27 -1.27
#